data_AF-A0A382EU63-F1
#
_entry.id   AF-A0A382EU63-F1
#
_cell.length_a   1.000
_cell.length_b   1.000
_cell.length_c   1.000
_cell.angle_alpha   90.00
_cell.angle_beta   90.00
_cell.angle_gamma   90.00
#
_symmetry.space_group_name_H-M   'P 1'
#
loop_
_entity.id
_entity.type
_entity.pdbx_description
1 polymer ?
#
loop_
_entity_poly.entity_id
_entity_poly.type
_entity_poly.pdbx_seq_one_letter_code
_entity_poly.pdbx_strand_id
1 'polypeptide(L)'
;VLDLTQGSWKFEKDMYCIGKYDEVRPNVYTTKLFEGIRNVHIGIDIGGPVGTPCMAFMNGKISHFGYNPDDGDYGNVVITEHTISGIKIWALYGHLDNKSIIAKFKNQKIKAGEIIGYFGKEDENGGWEPHLHFQLSLVQPDTHDLPGVVSLDDRDKALQIYPDPRLVLGPIY
;
A
#
# COMPACT_ATOMS: atom_id res chain seq x y z
N VAL A 1 8.26 -13.37 7.17
CA VAL A 1 6.84 -13.04 7.43
C VAL A 1 6.74 -12.56 8.86
N LEU A 2 6.12 -11.41 9.09
CA LEU A 2 5.93 -10.82 10.42
C LEU A 2 4.68 -11.37 11.09
N ASP A 3 4.63 -11.29 12.41
CA ASP A 3 3.43 -11.43 13.22
C ASP A 3 3.14 -10.09 13.90
N LEU A 4 2.29 -9.28 13.26
CA LEU A 4 1.95 -7.94 13.75
C LEU A 4 0.73 -7.95 14.68
N THR A 5 0.17 -9.13 14.97
CA THR A 5 -0.95 -9.29 15.91
C THR A 5 -0.54 -9.00 17.36
N GLN A 6 0.76 -9.04 17.65
CA GLN A 6 1.35 -8.66 18.94
C GLN A 6 1.44 -7.14 19.15
N GLY A 7 1.14 -6.35 18.11
CA GLY A 7 1.09 -4.90 18.18
C GLY A 7 2.45 -4.20 18.23
N SER A 8 3.50 -4.86 17.74
CA SER A 8 4.80 -4.25 17.60
C SER A 8 5.34 -4.44 16.19
N TRP A 9 5.60 -3.32 15.50
CA TRP A 9 6.39 -3.32 14.28
C TRP A 9 7.87 -3.19 14.65
N LYS A 10 8.56 -4.32 14.82
CA LYS A 10 10.00 -4.36 15.13
C LYS A 10 10.70 -5.36 14.23
N PHE A 11 11.67 -4.91 13.45
CA PHE A 11 12.53 -5.77 12.66
C PHE A 11 13.94 -5.19 12.54
N GLU A 12 14.89 -6.01 12.12
CA GLU A 12 16.26 -5.55 11.85
C GLU A 12 16.27 -4.64 10.64
N LYS A 13 16.85 -3.46 10.81
CA LYS A 13 17.06 -2.49 9.73
C LYS A 13 17.76 -3.19 8.56
N ASP A 14 17.27 -2.94 7.35
CA ASP A 14 17.79 -3.49 6.08
C ASP A 14 17.44 -4.96 5.76
N MET A 15 16.60 -5.63 6.57
CA MET A 15 16.02 -6.93 6.19
C MET A 15 14.68 -6.78 5.46
N TYR A 16 14.47 -7.64 4.46
CA TYR A 16 13.16 -7.78 3.82
C TYR A 16 12.19 -8.52 4.72
N CYS A 17 10.99 -7.96 4.89
CA CYS A 17 9.92 -8.54 5.70
C CYS A 17 8.56 -8.37 5.01
N ILE A 18 7.57 -9.13 5.46
CA ILE A 18 6.22 -9.10 4.88
C ILE A 18 5.20 -9.12 6.02
N GLY A 19 4.34 -8.10 6.10
CA GLY A 19 3.11 -8.04 6.88
C GLY A 19 1.93 -8.56 6.06
N LYS A 20 0.95 -9.18 6.72
CA LYS A 20 -0.10 -9.95 6.02
C LYS A 20 -1.31 -9.08 5.67
N TYR A 21 -2.01 -9.49 4.62
CA TYR A 21 -3.35 -9.02 4.28
C TYR A 21 -4.39 -9.50 5.28
N ASP A 22 -5.39 -8.64 5.55
CA ASP A 22 -6.50 -8.92 6.45
C ASP A 22 -6.02 -9.28 7.87
N GLU A 23 -5.00 -8.54 8.32
CA GLU A 23 -4.34 -8.77 9.60
C GLU A 23 -4.85 -7.75 10.64
N VAL A 24 -5.34 -8.25 11.76
CA VAL A 24 -5.67 -7.41 12.92
C VAL A 24 -4.38 -7.05 13.63
N ARG A 25 -4.03 -5.75 13.63
CA ARG A 25 -2.79 -5.21 14.18
C ARG A 25 -3.10 -4.21 15.30
N PRO A 26 -3.41 -4.71 16.51
CA PRO A 26 -3.67 -3.83 17.64
C PRO A 26 -2.44 -2.98 17.96
N ASN A 27 -2.60 -1.73 18.37
CA ASN A 27 -1.50 -0.85 18.81
C ASN A 27 -0.44 -0.49 17.75
N VAL A 28 -0.58 -0.91 16.49
CA VAL A 28 0.27 -0.43 15.39
C VAL A 28 -0.21 0.93 14.90
N TYR A 29 -1.52 1.09 14.76
CA TYR A 29 -2.16 2.28 14.22
C TYR A 29 -2.62 3.22 15.35
N THR A 30 -1.73 4.10 15.81
CA THR A 30 -1.93 4.88 17.06
C THR A 30 -2.16 6.37 16.84
N THR A 31 -1.95 6.88 15.62
CA THR A 31 -2.20 8.29 15.29
C THR A 31 -3.69 8.60 15.26
N LYS A 32 -4.05 9.90 15.29
CA LYS A 32 -5.45 10.34 15.27
C LYS A 32 -6.21 9.89 14.02
N LEU A 33 -5.50 9.66 12.92
CA LEU A 33 -6.05 9.19 11.64
C LEU A 33 -6.86 7.89 11.77
N PHE A 34 -6.49 7.05 12.74
CA PHE A 34 -7.10 5.72 12.93
C PHE A 34 -8.24 5.71 13.95
N GLU A 35 -8.53 6.86 14.58
CA GLU A 35 -9.64 7.07 15.52
C GLU A 35 -9.66 6.10 16.72
N GLY A 36 -8.55 5.38 16.95
CA GLY A 36 -8.43 4.34 17.98
C GLY A 36 -9.19 3.05 17.69
N ILE A 37 -9.93 2.95 16.58
CA ILE A 37 -10.78 1.79 16.23
C ILE A 37 -10.33 1.08 14.95
N ARG A 38 -9.59 1.75 14.07
CA ARG A 38 -9.12 1.18 12.80
C ARG A 38 -7.85 0.37 13.05
N ASN A 39 -7.95 -0.95 12.97
CA ASN A 39 -6.84 -1.86 13.27
C ASN A 39 -6.75 -3.09 12.35
N VAL A 40 -7.59 -3.20 11.32
CA VAL A 40 -7.53 -4.28 10.33
C VAL A 40 -6.82 -3.76 9.10
N HIS A 41 -5.67 -4.34 8.76
CA HIS A 41 -4.87 -3.93 7.60
C HIS A 41 -5.41 -4.55 6.31
N ILE A 42 -5.72 -3.69 5.33
CA ILE A 42 -6.34 -4.04 4.04
C ILE A 42 -5.33 -3.87 2.90
N GLY A 43 -4.11 -4.35 3.12
CA GLY A 43 -3.05 -4.37 2.13
C GLY A 43 -2.03 -5.45 2.46
N ILE A 44 -0.93 -5.49 1.73
CA ILE A 44 0.27 -6.22 2.13
C ILE A 44 1.38 -5.20 2.29
N ASP A 45 2.08 -5.30 3.42
CA ASP A 45 3.25 -4.46 3.67
C ASP A 45 4.51 -5.26 3.39
N ILE A 46 5.36 -4.74 2.49
CA ILE A 46 6.65 -5.34 2.15
C ILE A 46 7.73 -4.40 2.65
N GLY A 47 8.37 -4.76 3.77
CA GLY A 47 9.45 -3.98 4.36
C GLY A 47 10.80 -4.27 3.71
N GLY A 48 11.70 -3.29 3.79
CA GLY A 48 13.02 -3.33 3.17
C GLY A 48 13.72 -1.97 3.28
N PRO A 49 14.96 -1.82 2.79
CA PRO A 49 15.70 -0.56 2.90
C PRO A 49 15.06 0.57 2.08
N VAL A 50 15.29 1.81 2.51
CA VAL A 50 14.95 3.03 1.73
C VAL A 50 15.52 2.93 0.33
N GLY A 51 14.75 3.35 -0.68
CA GLY A 51 15.18 3.27 -2.07
C GLY A 51 14.99 1.89 -2.72
N THR A 52 14.36 0.93 -2.03
CA THR A 52 13.97 -0.35 -2.65
C THR A 52 12.99 -0.08 -3.82
N PRO A 53 13.25 -0.62 -5.03
CA PRO A 53 12.39 -0.38 -6.19
C PRO A 53 11.05 -1.11 -6.10
N CYS A 54 9.97 -0.39 -6.41
CA CYS A 54 8.61 -0.92 -6.54
C CYS A 54 8.24 -1.04 -8.01
N MET A 55 7.86 -2.23 -8.46
CA MET A 55 7.58 -2.49 -9.88
C MET A 55 6.10 -2.74 -10.15
N ALA A 56 5.67 -2.43 -11.37
CA ALA A 56 4.34 -2.77 -11.86
C ALA A 56 4.20 -4.30 -12.01
N PHE A 57 3.17 -4.89 -11.40
CA PHE A 57 2.93 -6.33 -11.51
C PHE A 57 2.43 -6.73 -12.92
N MET A 58 1.82 -5.80 -13.65
CA MET A 58 1.25 -6.03 -14.98
C MET A 58 1.30 -4.73 -15.80
N ASN A 59 1.13 -4.84 -17.12
CA ASN A 59 0.84 -3.70 -17.98
C ASN A 59 -0.42 -2.95 -17.48
N GLY A 60 -0.43 -1.64 -17.64
CA GLY A 60 -1.56 -0.81 -17.20
C GLY A 60 -1.31 0.66 -17.46
N LYS A 61 -1.86 1.49 -16.60
CA LYS A 61 -1.63 2.94 -16.62
C LYS A 61 -1.71 3.56 -15.23
N ILE A 62 -1.08 4.71 -15.05
CA ILE A 62 -1.25 5.53 -13.85
C ILE A 62 -2.70 6.07 -13.82
N SER A 63 -3.41 5.81 -12.72
CA SER A 63 -4.78 6.28 -12.47
C SER A 63 -4.78 7.55 -11.63
N HIS A 64 -4.09 7.50 -10.48
CA HIS A 64 -3.94 8.60 -9.53
C HIS A 64 -2.51 8.60 -8.97
N PHE A 65 -2.10 9.75 -8.43
CA PHE A 65 -0.83 9.92 -7.72
C PHE A 65 -0.96 11.18 -6.86
N GLY A 66 -0.20 11.24 -5.76
CA GLY A 66 -0.26 12.38 -4.85
C GLY A 66 0.52 12.15 -3.57
N TYR A 67 0.32 13.05 -2.60
CA TYR A 67 0.96 13.04 -1.30
C TYR A 67 -0.09 13.18 -0.21
N ASN A 68 -0.17 12.18 0.66
CA ASN A 68 -1.00 12.16 1.85
C ASN A 68 -0.18 12.63 3.05
N PRO A 69 -0.45 13.84 3.60
CA PRO A 69 0.46 14.49 4.55
C PRO A 69 0.24 14.11 6.02
N ASP A 70 -0.84 13.40 6.34
CA ASP A 70 -1.20 13.12 7.73
C ASP A 70 -0.27 12.08 8.36
N ASP A 71 -0.02 12.22 9.67
CA ASP A 71 0.82 11.31 10.44
C ASP A 71 0.21 9.90 10.48
N GLY A 72 0.98 8.90 10.08
CA GLY A 72 0.52 7.53 9.88
C GLY A 72 -0.21 7.26 8.56
N ASP A 73 -0.38 8.25 7.67
CA ASP A 73 -0.97 8.05 6.35
C ASP A 73 0.08 7.50 5.35
N TYR A 74 -0.23 7.47 4.06
CA TYR A 74 0.60 6.84 3.03
C TYR A 74 1.84 7.63 2.60
N GLY A 75 1.95 8.93 2.89
CA GLY A 75 2.98 9.76 2.26
C GLY A 75 2.79 9.82 0.74
N ASN A 76 3.84 9.61 -0.05
CA ASN A 76 3.72 9.62 -1.51
C ASN A 76 3.08 8.33 -2.05
N VAL A 77 2.10 8.49 -2.93
CA VAL A 77 1.28 7.40 -3.47
C VAL A 77 1.26 7.41 -4.99
N VAL A 78 1.28 6.21 -5.58
CA VAL A 78 0.89 5.99 -6.97
C VAL A 78 -0.19 4.91 -7.03
N ILE A 79 -1.28 5.17 -7.76
CA ILE A 79 -2.33 4.19 -8.03
C ILE A 79 -2.31 3.85 -9.52
N THR A 80 -2.23 2.57 -9.85
CA THR A 80 -2.27 2.06 -11.22
C THR A 80 -3.62 1.41 -11.53
N GLU A 81 -4.08 1.51 -12.77
CA GLU A 81 -5.26 0.81 -13.31
C GLU A 81 -4.80 -0.31 -14.25
N HIS A 82 -5.35 -1.51 -14.02
CA HIS A 82 -5.10 -2.72 -14.79
C HIS A 82 -6.41 -3.35 -15.25
N THR A 83 -6.34 -4.23 -16.24
CA THR A 83 -7.48 -5.04 -16.68
C THR A 83 -7.09 -6.50 -16.70
N ILE A 84 -7.71 -7.31 -15.84
CA ILE A 84 -7.46 -8.75 -15.71
C ILE A 84 -8.75 -9.48 -16.08
N SER A 85 -8.70 -10.30 -17.13
CA SER A 85 -9.88 -11.06 -17.60
C SER A 85 -11.14 -10.20 -17.82
N GLY A 86 -10.96 -8.96 -18.31
CA GLY A 86 -12.04 -8.01 -18.55
C GLY A 86 -12.50 -7.20 -17.33
N ILE A 87 -11.96 -7.47 -16.13
CA ILE A 87 -12.27 -6.76 -14.89
C ILE A 87 -11.22 -5.68 -14.65
N LYS A 88 -11.66 -4.46 -14.33
CA LYS A 88 -10.76 -3.38 -13.93
C LYS A 88 -10.37 -3.54 -12.47
N ILE A 89 -9.08 -3.36 -12.20
CA ILE A 89 -8.50 -3.42 -10.86
C ILE A 89 -7.57 -2.23 -10.70
N TRP A 90 -7.61 -1.61 -9.53
CA TRP A 90 -6.67 -0.58 -9.13
C TRP A 90 -5.70 -1.13 -8.12
N ALA A 91 -4.44 -0.74 -8.20
CA ALA A 91 -3.42 -1.10 -7.24
C ALA A 91 -2.75 0.16 -6.68
N LEU A 92 -2.81 0.34 -5.37
CA LEU A 92 -2.16 1.42 -4.64
C LEU A 92 -0.77 0.98 -4.21
N TYR A 93 0.21 1.85 -4.46
CA TYR A 93 1.59 1.78 -3.99
C TYR A 93 1.81 2.97 -3.06
N GLY A 94 1.82 2.73 -1.75
CA GLY A 94 2.04 3.74 -0.71
C GLY A 94 3.46 3.77 -0.19
N HIS A 95 3.75 4.75 0.68
CA HIS A 95 5.02 4.92 1.37
C HIS A 95 6.23 5.12 0.43
N LEU A 96 5.98 5.75 -0.72
CA LEU A 96 7.02 6.00 -1.73
C LEU A 96 7.83 7.26 -1.43
N ASP A 97 8.99 7.39 -2.08
CA ASP A 97 9.75 8.62 -2.10
C ASP A 97 9.05 9.72 -2.93
N ASN A 98 9.37 10.99 -2.66
CA ASN A 98 8.79 12.13 -3.39
C ASN A 98 9.06 12.03 -4.91
N LYS A 99 10.27 11.58 -5.31
CA LYS A 99 10.67 11.49 -6.72
C LYS A 99 9.76 10.55 -7.51
N SER A 100 9.12 9.59 -6.86
CA SER A 100 8.20 8.64 -7.47
C SER A 100 6.95 9.30 -8.07
N ILE A 101 6.55 10.48 -7.59
CA ILE A 101 5.31 11.15 -8.07
C ILE A 101 5.56 12.34 -8.99
N ILE A 102 6.75 12.97 -8.95
CA ILE A 102 7.04 14.23 -9.68
C ILE A 102 6.78 14.15 -11.19
N ALA A 103 7.16 13.04 -11.82
CA ALA A 103 7.06 12.87 -13.26
C ALA A 103 5.81 12.09 -13.72
N LYS A 104 4.91 11.75 -12.79
CA LYS A 104 3.71 10.98 -13.11
C LYS A 104 2.64 11.88 -13.70
N PHE A 105 1.84 11.33 -14.61
CA PHE A 105 0.66 11.99 -15.14
C PHE A 105 -0.45 10.99 -15.39
N LYS A 106 -1.70 11.47 -15.36
CA LYS A 106 -2.89 10.63 -15.52
C LYS A 106 -2.88 9.91 -16.87
N ASN A 107 -3.22 8.62 -16.85
CA ASN A 107 -3.19 7.71 -18.01
C ASN A 107 -1.80 7.45 -18.61
N GLN A 108 -0.71 7.82 -17.94
CA GLN A 108 0.64 7.37 -18.32
C GLN A 108 0.64 5.84 -18.41
N LYS A 109 0.99 5.28 -19.57
CA LYS A 109 1.09 3.83 -19.75
C LYS A 109 2.29 3.28 -19.00
N ILE A 110 2.12 2.11 -18.40
CA ILE A 110 3.17 1.37 -17.70
C ILE A 110 3.24 -0.06 -18.21
N LYS A 111 4.43 -0.66 -18.17
CA LYS A 111 4.65 -2.07 -18.53
C LYS A 111 4.90 -2.92 -17.30
N ALA A 112 4.60 -4.22 -17.39
CA ALA A 112 4.99 -5.18 -16.36
C ALA A 112 6.51 -5.10 -16.09
N GLY A 113 6.90 -5.06 -14.82
CA GLY A 113 8.28 -4.89 -14.38
C GLY A 113 8.82 -3.46 -14.44
N GLU A 114 8.05 -2.50 -14.96
CA GLU A 114 8.46 -1.08 -14.93
C GLU A 114 8.48 -0.56 -13.50
N ILE A 115 9.52 0.20 -13.14
CA ILE A 115 9.61 0.83 -11.83
C ILE A 115 8.56 1.93 -11.71
N ILE A 116 7.65 1.76 -10.75
CA ILE A 116 6.61 2.71 -10.42
C ILE A 116 7.14 3.77 -9.45
N GLY A 117 7.96 3.35 -8.49
CA GLY A 117 8.55 4.22 -7.49
C GLY A 117 9.57 3.47 -6.63
N TYR A 118 9.97 4.10 -5.53
CA TYR A 118 10.93 3.55 -4.58
C TYR A 118 10.45 3.80 -3.15
N PHE A 119 10.87 2.96 -2.20
CA PHE A 119 10.53 3.14 -0.78
C PHE A 119 11.03 4.51 -0.28
N GLY A 120 10.14 5.26 0.35
CA GLY A 120 10.43 6.55 0.96
C GLY A 120 11.12 6.41 2.32
N LYS A 121 11.65 7.54 2.78
CA LYS A 121 12.13 7.70 4.16
C LYS A 121 10.98 8.01 5.12
N GLU A 122 11.22 7.84 6.41
CA GLU A 122 10.26 8.13 7.49
C GLU A 122 9.66 9.55 7.40
N ASP A 123 10.45 10.54 6.97
CA ASP A 123 10.03 11.94 6.85
C ASP A 123 9.13 12.25 5.65
N GLU A 124 8.94 11.31 4.73
CA GLU A 124 8.12 11.47 3.52
C GLU A 124 7.13 10.32 3.27
N ASN A 125 7.16 9.27 4.08
CA ASN A 125 6.33 8.08 3.94
C ASN A 125 5.18 8.00 4.95
N GLY A 126 4.93 9.07 5.72
CA GLY A 126 3.91 9.08 6.77
C GLY A 126 4.40 8.68 8.16
N GLY A 127 5.72 8.73 8.41
CA GLY A 127 6.30 8.40 9.73
C GLY A 127 6.49 6.92 9.99
N TRP A 128 6.46 6.09 8.94
CA TRP A 128 6.59 4.64 9.06
C TRP A 128 8.02 4.17 8.83
N GLU A 129 8.35 3.00 9.38
CA GLU A 129 9.54 2.26 8.94
C GLU A 129 9.49 2.03 7.42
N PRO A 130 10.60 2.11 6.67
CA PRO A 130 10.57 1.99 5.21
C PRO A 130 9.95 0.67 4.72
N HIS A 131 8.87 0.79 3.96
CA HIS A 131 8.15 -0.34 3.37
C HIS A 131 7.31 0.12 2.17
N LEU A 132 6.75 -0.84 1.45
CA LEU A 132 5.66 -0.61 0.49
C LEU A 132 4.36 -1.10 1.12
N HIS A 133 3.34 -0.23 1.19
CA HIS A 133 1.94 -0.67 1.33
C HIS A 133 1.39 -0.93 -0.07
N PHE A 134 0.99 -2.18 -0.33
CA PHE A 134 0.39 -2.59 -1.59
C PHE A 134 -1.04 -3.07 -1.39
N GLN A 135 -2.00 -2.44 -2.06
CA GLN A 135 -3.43 -2.73 -1.90
C GLN A 135 -4.14 -2.76 -3.24
N LEU A 136 -5.05 -3.73 -3.41
CA LEU A 136 -5.92 -3.81 -4.58
C LEU A 136 -7.28 -3.20 -4.28
N SER A 137 -7.97 -2.72 -5.31
CA SER A 137 -9.36 -2.29 -5.27
C SER A 137 -10.10 -2.72 -6.54
N LEU A 138 -11.34 -3.21 -6.36
CA LEU A 138 -12.29 -3.49 -7.45
C LEU A 138 -13.13 -2.26 -7.83
N VAL A 139 -13.05 -1.19 -7.06
CA VAL A 139 -13.75 0.07 -7.29
C VAL A 139 -12.72 1.16 -7.59
N GLN A 140 -13.02 1.99 -8.60
CA GLN A 140 -12.16 3.11 -8.94
C GLN A 140 -12.09 4.09 -7.74
N PRO A 141 -10.90 4.44 -7.25
CA PRO A 141 -10.79 5.49 -6.24
C PRO A 141 -11.08 6.85 -6.86
N ASP A 142 -11.67 7.74 -6.06
CA ASP A 142 -11.95 9.13 -6.46
C ASP A 142 -10.68 10.00 -6.41
N THR A 143 -9.71 9.63 -5.56
CA THR A 143 -8.46 10.36 -5.30
C THR A 143 -7.27 9.40 -5.28
N HIS A 144 -6.11 9.86 -4.79
CA HIS A 144 -4.91 9.05 -4.60
C HIS A 144 -4.90 8.29 -3.26
N ASP A 145 -6.08 7.89 -2.78
CA ASP A 145 -6.28 7.31 -1.46
C ASP A 145 -7.19 6.06 -1.53
N LEU A 146 -7.00 5.12 -0.59
CA LEU A 146 -7.83 3.97 -0.30
C LEU A 146 -7.82 3.72 1.22
N PRO A 147 -8.87 3.11 1.82
CA PRO A 147 -8.83 2.74 3.22
C PRO A 147 -7.84 1.57 3.44
N GLY A 148 -6.59 1.88 3.77
CA GLY A 148 -5.54 0.90 4.07
C GLY A 148 -5.70 0.19 5.40
N VAL A 149 -6.43 0.82 6.32
CA VAL A 149 -6.79 0.25 7.61
C VAL A 149 -8.27 0.51 7.85
N VAL A 150 -9.01 -0.50 8.29
CA VAL A 150 -10.43 -0.38 8.60
C VAL A 150 -10.72 -0.84 10.03
N SER A 151 -11.89 -0.49 10.55
CA SER A 151 -12.40 -1.03 11.81
C SER A 151 -12.78 -2.51 11.64
N LEU A 152 -12.90 -3.24 12.75
CA LEU A 152 -13.45 -4.60 12.71
C LEU A 152 -14.88 -4.63 12.15
N ASP A 153 -15.68 -3.60 12.44
CA ASP A 153 -17.07 -3.50 11.98
C ASP A 153 -17.18 -3.32 10.46
N ASP A 154 -16.19 -2.66 9.85
CA ASP A 154 -16.15 -2.42 8.39
C ASP A 154 -15.40 -3.51 7.61
N ARG A 155 -14.76 -4.47 8.29
CA ARG A 155 -13.88 -5.47 7.70
C ARG A 155 -14.56 -6.27 6.58
N ASP A 156 -15.73 -6.84 6.84
CA ASP A 156 -16.40 -7.71 5.85
C ASP A 156 -16.76 -6.97 4.57
N LYS A 157 -17.14 -5.69 4.69
CA LYS A 157 -17.40 -4.82 3.54
C LYS A 157 -16.09 -4.50 2.80
N ALA A 158 -15.01 -4.22 3.54
CA ALA A 158 -13.71 -3.93 2.95
C ALA A 158 -13.19 -5.12 2.13
N LEU A 159 -13.28 -6.35 2.63
CA LEU A 159 -12.81 -7.56 1.94
C LEU A 159 -13.56 -7.85 0.62
N GLN A 160 -14.76 -7.32 0.44
CA GLN A 160 -15.50 -7.41 -0.83
C GLN A 160 -14.99 -6.42 -1.89
N ILE A 161 -14.38 -5.31 -1.46
CA ILE A 161 -13.95 -4.21 -2.34
C ILE A 161 -12.44 -4.31 -2.62
N TYR A 162 -11.65 -4.69 -1.62
CA TYR A 162 -10.19 -4.68 -1.65
C TYR A 162 -9.68 -6.11 -1.56
N PRO A 163 -9.51 -6.83 -2.67
CA PRO A 163 -9.18 -8.25 -2.64
C PRO A 163 -7.73 -8.49 -2.22
N ASP A 164 -7.46 -9.74 -1.84
CA ASP A 164 -6.13 -10.18 -1.41
C ASP A 164 -5.06 -9.90 -2.47
N PRO A 165 -4.02 -9.09 -2.15
CA PRO A 165 -2.98 -8.77 -3.12
C PRO A 165 -2.14 -9.96 -3.59
N ARG A 166 -2.16 -11.11 -2.88
CA ARG A 166 -1.52 -12.36 -3.34
C ARG A 166 -2.09 -12.87 -4.67
N LEU A 167 -3.29 -12.43 -5.06
CA LEU A 167 -3.85 -12.71 -6.39
C LEU A 167 -2.94 -12.23 -7.54
N VAL A 168 -2.14 -11.18 -7.30
CA VAL A 168 -1.19 -10.65 -8.29
C VAL A 168 0.27 -10.76 -7.87
N LEU A 169 0.55 -10.85 -6.57
CA LEU A 169 1.91 -11.01 -6.04
C LEU A 169 2.37 -12.48 -5.93
N GLY A 170 1.44 -13.44 -6.00
CA GLY A 170 1.74 -14.86 -5.81
C GLY A 170 1.84 -15.28 -4.33
N PRO A 171 2.29 -16.53 -4.06
CA PRO A 171 2.34 -17.11 -2.71
C PRO A 171 3.57 -16.61 -1.93
N ILE A 172 3.55 -15.33 -1.55
CA ILE A 172 4.66 -14.64 -0.89
C ILE A 172 4.77 -14.91 0.62
N TYR A 173 3.85 -15.68 1.20
CA TYR A 173 3.90 -16.25 2.54
C TYR A 173 2.97 -17.46 2.69
#